data_AF-A0A836RD98-F1
#
_entry.id   AF-A0A836RD98-F1
#
_cell.length_a   1.000
_cell.length_b   1.000
_cell.length_c   1.000
_cell.angle_alpha   90.00
_cell.angle_beta   90.00
_cell.angle_gamma   90.00
#
_symmetry.space_group_name_H-M   'P 1'
#
loop_
_entity.id
_entity.type
_entity.pdbx_description
1 polymer ?
#
loop_
_entity_poly.entity_id
_entity_poly.type
_entity_poly.pdbx_seq_one_letter_code
_entity_poly.pdbx_strand_id
1 'polypeptide(L)'
;MKKNSISGETKFFREIKTFNALKLIIERENLKEFSVWSAACSTGEEPYSLAILFYEMGLNSNNVKIYATDMNRNFLKIAKSGIYSLEILNRSERKDIHKYFEKINDNRYQIIPQLKSYTIFSYFNLLDFFTYNNFKNKFKFIFLRNVLIYFDLDSANKILKNISSTL
;
A
#
# COMPACT_ATOMS: atom_id res chain seq x y z
N MET A 1 -13.37 -11.95 18.37
CA MET A 1 -12.70 -10.66 18.09
C MET A 1 -12.19 -10.06 19.38
N LYS A 2 -10.86 -10.00 19.60
CA LYS A 2 -10.33 -9.08 20.63
C LYS A 2 -10.73 -7.67 20.21
N LYS A 3 -11.40 -6.96 21.10
CA LYS A 3 -12.00 -5.63 20.90
C LYS A 3 -10.91 -4.52 20.87
N ASN A 4 -9.78 -4.79 20.25
CA ASN A 4 -8.71 -3.81 20.07
C ASN A 4 -8.97 -3.11 18.75
N SER A 5 -9.26 -1.81 18.81
CA SER A 5 -9.22 -0.90 17.67
C SER A 5 -7.96 -1.16 16.86
N ILE A 6 -8.10 -1.59 15.61
CA ILE A 6 -6.98 -1.74 14.67
C ILE A 6 -6.28 -0.38 14.62
N SER A 7 -5.08 -0.28 15.17
CA SER A 7 -4.29 0.95 15.08
C SER A 7 -3.82 1.08 13.64
N GLY A 8 -4.31 2.10 12.93
CA GLY A 8 -3.90 2.39 11.55
C GLY A 8 -2.49 2.99 11.44
N GLU A 9 -1.63 2.79 12.44
CA GLU A 9 -0.33 3.45 12.48
C GLU A 9 0.58 2.91 11.37
N THR A 10 0.92 3.81 10.46
CA THR A 10 1.80 3.53 9.33
C THR A 10 2.67 4.75 9.07
N LYS A 11 3.69 4.58 8.23
CA LYS A 11 4.60 5.64 7.80
C LYS A 11 5.14 5.32 6.43
N PHE A 12 5.52 6.36 5.69
CA PHE A 12 6.18 6.19 4.40
C PHE A 12 7.46 5.36 4.57
N PHE A 13 7.61 4.38 3.69
CA PHE A 13 8.76 3.48 3.62
C PHE A 13 9.02 2.68 4.90
N ARG A 14 7.98 2.38 5.71
CA ARG A 14 8.10 1.53 6.89
C ARG A 14 8.79 0.21 6.55
N GLU A 15 9.85 -0.15 7.28
CA GLU A 15 10.74 -1.30 6.99
C GLU A 15 11.33 -1.21 5.57
N ILE A 16 12.08 -0.14 5.30
CA ILE A 16 12.67 0.19 3.99
C ILE A 16 13.37 -0.98 3.28
N LYS A 17 13.95 -1.92 4.04
CA LYS A 17 14.62 -3.12 3.51
C LYS A 17 13.69 -3.96 2.61
N THR A 18 12.40 -4.00 2.90
CA THR A 18 11.40 -4.72 2.09
C THR A 18 11.24 -4.10 0.70
N PHE A 19 11.24 -2.77 0.61
CA PHE A 19 11.17 -2.05 -0.66
C PHE A 19 12.46 -2.24 -1.49
N ASN A 20 13.62 -2.25 -0.84
CA ASN A 20 14.90 -2.53 -1.50
C ASN A 20 14.93 -3.96 -2.05
N ALA A 21 14.45 -4.94 -1.29
CA ALA A 21 14.35 -6.32 -1.76
C ALA A 21 13.41 -6.43 -2.97
N LEU A 22 12.24 -5.76 -2.93
CA LEU A 22 11.31 -5.73 -4.06
C LEU A 22 11.97 -5.13 -5.32
N LYS A 23 12.69 -4.01 -5.18
CA LYS A 23 13.44 -3.39 -6.28
C LYS A 23 14.39 -4.38 -6.94
N LEU A 24 15.21 -5.07 -6.15
CA LEU A 24 16.16 -6.07 -6.65
C LEU A 24 15.47 -7.21 -7.40
N ILE A 25 14.32 -7.68 -6.92
CA ILE A 25 13.54 -8.73 -7.59
C ILE A 25 13.04 -8.24 -8.95
N ILE A 26 12.44 -7.04 -9.00
CA ILE A 26 11.92 -6.44 -10.23
C ILE A 26 13.03 -6.24 -11.26
N GLU A 27 14.20 -5.73 -10.84
CA GLU A 27 15.36 -5.54 -11.71
C GLU A 27 15.91 -6.87 -12.24
N ARG A 28 16.08 -7.86 -11.35
CA ARG A 28 16.60 -9.18 -11.71
C ARG A 28 15.69 -9.92 -12.68
N GLU A 29 14.37 -9.82 -12.49
CA GLU A 29 13.36 -10.46 -13.35
C GLU A 29 12.98 -9.59 -14.56
N ASN A 30 13.56 -8.39 -14.70
CA ASN A 30 13.24 -7.40 -15.73
C ASN A 30 11.73 -7.16 -15.89
N LEU A 31 11.01 -7.07 -14.77
CA LEU A 31 9.55 -6.90 -14.80
C LEU A 31 9.19 -5.49 -15.29
N LYS A 32 8.34 -5.42 -16.32
CA LYS A 32 7.86 -4.15 -16.90
C LYS A 32 6.35 -3.94 -16.75
N GLU A 33 5.61 -5.01 -16.48
CA GLU A 33 4.16 -5.01 -16.32
C GLU A 33 3.80 -5.98 -15.19
N PHE A 34 3.10 -5.48 -14.19
CA PHE A 34 2.63 -6.27 -13.06
C PHE A 34 1.65 -5.46 -12.20
N SER A 35 0.86 -6.15 -11.38
CA SER A 35 0.15 -5.49 -10.29
C SER A 35 0.66 -5.91 -8.93
N VAL A 36 0.56 -5.00 -7.96
CA VAL A 36 0.86 -5.21 -6.55
C VAL A 36 -0.39 -4.95 -5.73
N TRP A 37 -0.62 -5.78 -4.71
CA TRP A 37 -1.68 -5.54 -3.74
C TRP A 37 -1.09 -5.09 -2.40
N SER A 38 -1.40 -3.87 -1.95
CA SER A 38 -1.22 -3.44 -0.57
C SER A 38 -2.51 -3.70 0.20
N ALA A 39 -2.51 -4.79 0.97
CA ALA A 39 -3.64 -5.30 1.73
C ALA A 39 -3.61 -4.74 3.16
N ALA A 40 -4.70 -4.06 3.56
CA ALA A 40 -4.79 -3.22 4.76
C ALA A 40 -3.85 -2.00 4.70
N CYS A 41 -4.03 -1.18 3.67
CA CYS A 41 -3.13 -0.07 3.35
C CYS A 41 -3.19 1.12 4.32
N SER A 42 -4.10 1.11 5.30
CA SER A 42 -4.36 2.23 6.21
C SER A 42 -4.55 3.54 5.43
N THR A 43 -3.92 4.62 5.87
CA THR A 43 -4.00 5.97 5.30
C THR A 43 -3.19 6.18 4.01
N GLY A 44 -2.63 5.13 3.41
CA GLY A 44 -2.08 5.17 2.05
C GLY A 44 -0.56 5.37 1.95
N GLU A 45 0.16 5.45 3.05
CA GLU A 45 1.61 5.65 3.06
C GLU A 45 2.37 4.50 2.37
N GLU A 46 2.00 3.24 2.62
CA GLU A 46 2.62 2.08 1.97
C GLU A 46 2.41 2.06 0.44
N PRO A 47 1.18 2.15 -0.10
CA PRO A 47 0.99 2.15 -1.55
C PRO A 47 1.64 3.36 -2.23
N TYR A 48 1.75 4.51 -1.55
CA TYR A 48 2.50 5.63 -2.11
C TYR A 48 4.01 5.45 -2.04
N SER A 49 4.55 4.77 -1.04
CA SER A 49 5.96 4.35 -1.05
C SER A 49 6.28 3.38 -2.18
N LEU A 50 5.36 2.46 -2.50
CA LEU A 50 5.46 1.62 -3.70
C LEU A 50 5.41 2.45 -4.99
N ALA A 51 4.49 3.42 -5.08
CA ALA A 51 4.36 4.28 -6.25
C ALA A 51 5.64 5.09 -6.50
N ILE A 52 6.23 5.66 -5.44
CA ILE A 52 7.50 6.38 -5.50
C ILE A 52 8.61 5.44 -5.98
N LEU A 53 8.71 4.24 -5.41
CA LEU A 53 9.72 3.25 -5.82
C LEU A 53 9.59 2.93 -7.33
N PHE A 54 8.38 2.65 -7.81
CA PHE A 54 8.16 2.30 -9.22
C PHE A 54 8.42 3.49 -10.16
N TYR A 55 8.06 4.69 -9.74
CA TYR A 55 8.37 5.92 -10.46
C TYR A 55 9.89 6.14 -10.59
N GLU A 56 10.65 5.97 -9.50
CA GLU A 56 12.11 6.08 -9.50
C GLU A 56 12.80 5.01 -10.37
N MET A 57 12.17 3.84 -10.51
CA MET A 57 12.63 2.77 -11.40
C MET A 57 12.28 3.02 -12.87
N GLY A 58 11.58 4.12 -13.19
CA GLY A 58 11.13 4.44 -14.55
C GLY A 58 10.00 3.54 -15.05
N LEU A 59 9.28 2.85 -14.16
CA LEU A 59 8.14 2.01 -14.54
C LEU A 59 6.91 2.86 -14.83
N ASN A 60 6.21 2.58 -15.93
CA ASN A 60 5.03 3.35 -16.33
C ASN A 60 3.80 2.91 -15.53
N SER A 61 3.01 3.86 -15.04
CA SER A 61 1.79 3.59 -14.27
C SER A 61 0.68 2.92 -15.09
N ASN A 62 0.74 2.90 -16.43
CA ASN A 62 -0.16 2.11 -17.27
C ASN A 62 0.14 0.61 -17.18
N ASN A 63 1.40 0.24 -16.96
CA ASN A 63 1.84 -1.16 -16.91
C ASN A 63 1.95 -1.67 -15.47
N VAL A 64 2.17 -0.77 -14.51
CA VAL A 64 2.34 -1.12 -13.10
C VAL A 64 1.24 -0.49 -12.27
N LYS A 65 0.40 -1.34 -11.66
CA LYS A 65 -0.72 -0.91 -10.82
C LYS A 65 -0.59 -1.39 -9.38
N ILE A 66 -0.93 -0.52 -8.45
CA ILE A 66 -0.98 -0.78 -7.02
C ILE A 66 -2.44 -0.76 -6.61
N TYR A 67 -2.96 -1.93 -6.30
CA TYR A 67 -4.28 -2.06 -5.70
C TYR A 67 -4.09 -1.91 -4.19
N ALA A 68 -4.71 -0.90 -3.61
CA ALA A 68 -4.56 -0.56 -2.21
C ALA A 68 -5.93 -0.68 -1.54
N THR A 69 -6.03 -1.53 -0.53
CA THR A 69 -7.33 -1.85 0.06
C THR A 69 -7.34 -1.80 1.56
N ASP A 70 -8.44 -1.35 2.14
CA ASP A 70 -8.64 -1.33 3.58
C ASP A 70 -10.13 -1.52 3.94
N MET A 71 -10.39 -2.00 5.16
CA MET A 71 -11.76 -2.10 5.68
C MET A 71 -12.22 -0.77 6.29
N ASN A 72 -11.31 0.15 6.61
CA ASN A 72 -11.64 1.45 7.16
C ASN A 72 -11.84 2.48 6.04
N ARG A 73 -13.10 2.84 5.80
CA ARG A 73 -13.47 3.82 4.77
C ARG A 73 -12.90 5.22 5.03
N ASN A 74 -12.67 5.60 6.28
CA ASN A 74 -12.07 6.89 6.60
C ASN A 74 -10.58 6.92 6.25
N PHE A 75 -9.87 5.81 6.47
CA PHE A 75 -8.48 5.69 6.03
C PHE A 75 -8.39 5.75 4.50
N LEU A 76 -9.29 5.07 3.78
CA LEU A 76 -9.35 5.16 2.33
C LEU A 76 -9.65 6.57 1.81
N LYS A 77 -10.46 7.37 2.52
CA LYS A 77 -10.69 8.78 2.15
C LYS A 77 -9.40 9.59 2.25
N ILE A 78 -8.62 9.41 3.32
CA ILE A 78 -7.32 10.07 3.50
C ILE A 78 -6.36 9.63 2.40
N ALA A 79 -6.23 8.30 2.19
CA ALA A 79 -5.37 7.73 1.18
C ALA A 79 -5.69 8.26 -0.24
N LYS A 80 -6.97 8.26 -0.63
CA LYS A 80 -7.42 8.81 -1.93
C LYS A 80 -7.13 10.30 -2.08
N SER A 81 -7.22 11.08 -1.01
CA SER A 81 -6.88 12.50 -1.05
C SER A 81 -5.40 12.71 -1.34
N GLY A 82 -4.54 11.80 -0.87
CA GLY A 82 -3.09 11.90 -0.94
C GLY A 82 -2.54 13.13 -0.23
N ILE A 83 -3.28 13.70 0.74
CA ILE A 83 -2.89 14.87 1.51
C ILE A 83 -2.47 14.45 2.91
N TYR A 84 -1.24 14.81 3.28
CA TYR A 84 -0.62 14.45 4.57
C TYR A 84 -0.06 15.69 5.27
N SER A 85 0.09 15.60 6.59
CA SER A 85 0.73 16.66 7.36
C SER A 85 2.25 16.62 7.23
N LEU A 86 2.91 17.73 7.56
CA LEU A 86 4.38 17.77 7.60
C LEU A 86 4.92 16.75 8.60
N GLU A 87 4.24 16.58 9.74
CA GLU A 87 4.59 15.59 10.75
C GLU A 87 4.59 14.16 10.19
N ILE A 88 3.57 13.76 9.44
CA ILE A 88 3.50 12.43 8.83
C ILE A 88 4.65 12.23 7.84
N LEU A 89 4.96 13.24 7.02
CA LEU A 89 6.09 13.17 6.10
C LEU A 89 7.42 13.04 6.86
N ASN A 90 7.62 13.79 7.94
CA ASN A 90 8.83 13.73 8.77
C ASN A 90 9.03 12.39 9.47
N ARG A 91 7.97 11.59 9.65
CA ARG A 91 8.04 10.22 10.20
C ARG A 91 8.50 9.18 9.18
N SER A 92 8.62 9.54 7.89
CA SER A 92 9.12 8.68 6.82
C SER A 92 10.49 8.08 7.16
N GLU A 93 10.74 6.83 6.76
CA GLU A 93 12.10 6.25 6.83
C GLU A 93 13.05 6.81 5.76
N ARG A 94 12.51 7.51 4.75
CA ARG A 94 13.27 8.25 3.74
C ARG A 94 13.27 9.74 4.01
N LYS A 95 14.47 10.33 4.01
CA LYS A 95 14.68 11.78 4.23
C LYS A 95 14.22 12.67 3.07
N ASP A 96 14.15 12.12 1.86
CA ASP A 96 13.82 12.85 0.64
C ASP A 96 12.35 12.76 0.24
N ILE A 97 11.50 12.23 1.12
CA ILE A 97 10.06 12.03 0.87
C ILE A 97 9.36 13.30 0.37
N HIS A 98 9.74 14.47 0.89
CA HIS A 98 9.13 15.76 0.57
C HIS A 98 9.19 16.12 -0.92
N LYS A 99 10.16 15.58 -1.68
CA LYS A 99 10.28 15.83 -3.13
C LYS A 99 9.11 15.30 -3.94
N TYR A 100 8.35 14.35 -3.37
CA TYR A 100 7.22 13.70 -4.00
C TYR A 100 5.88 14.34 -3.66
N PHE A 101 5.91 15.50 -2.98
CA PHE A 101 4.72 16.21 -2.53
C PHE A 101 4.79 17.69 -2.90
N GLU A 102 3.65 18.23 -3.29
CA GLU A 102 3.43 19.66 -3.46
C GLU A 102 2.90 20.25 -2.15
N LYS A 103 3.46 21.39 -1.74
CA LYS A 103 2.98 22.12 -0.55
C LYS A 103 1.64 22.78 -0.87
N ILE A 104 0.59 22.45 -0.11
CA ILE A 104 -0.70 23.17 -0.15
C ILE A 104 -0.63 24.37 0.80
N ASN A 105 -0.16 24.14 2.03
CA ASN A 105 0.07 25.16 3.04
C ASN A 105 1.13 24.68 4.05
N ASP A 106 1.37 25.43 5.12
CA ASP A 106 2.45 25.15 6.08
C ASP A 106 2.40 23.77 6.73
N ASN A 107 1.23 23.14 6.82
CA ASN A 107 1.09 21.83 7.45
C ASN A 107 0.35 20.81 6.56
N ARG A 108 0.16 21.07 5.27
CA ARG A 108 -0.51 20.13 4.35
C ARG A 108 0.23 20.04 3.04
N TYR A 109 0.50 18.80 2.65
CA TYR A 109 1.27 18.43 1.47
C TYR A 109 0.51 17.37 0.69
N GLN A 110 0.42 17.52 -0.62
CA GLN A 110 -0.28 16.57 -1.47
C GLN A 110 0.70 15.83 -2.36
N ILE A 111 0.56 14.51 -2.43
CA ILE A 111 1.40 13.71 -3.32
C ILE A 111 1.13 14.10 -4.78
N ILE A 112 2.20 14.17 -5.58
CA ILE A 112 2.11 14.61 -6.97
C ILE A 112 1.17 13.70 -7.80
N PRO A 113 0.43 14.24 -8.78
CA PRO A 113 -0.56 13.49 -9.56
C PRO A 113 0.01 12.24 -10.25
N GLN A 114 1.27 12.29 -10.69
CA GLN A 114 1.96 11.19 -11.36
C GLN A 114 1.99 9.94 -10.45
N LEU A 115 2.26 10.11 -9.16
CA LEU A 115 2.31 8.99 -8.21
C LEU A 115 0.91 8.45 -7.89
N LYS A 116 -0.12 9.30 -7.90
CA LYS A 116 -1.52 8.84 -7.75
C LYS A 116 -1.95 7.89 -8.87
N SER A 117 -1.42 8.07 -10.08
CA SER A 117 -1.81 7.26 -11.24
C SER A 117 -1.46 5.77 -11.14
N TYR A 118 -0.52 5.40 -10.25
CA TYR A 118 -0.19 4.01 -9.95
C TYR A 118 -1.24 3.35 -9.06
N THR A 119 -1.94 4.12 -8.22
CA THR A 119 -2.73 3.58 -7.11
C THR A 119 -4.23 3.49 -7.41
N ILE A 120 -4.84 2.37 -7.03
CA ILE A 120 -6.29 2.12 -7.07
C ILE A 120 -6.76 1.78 -5.67
N PHE A 121 -7.49 2.71 -5.03
CA PHE A 121 -7.99 2.53 -3.67
C PHE A 121 -9.41 1.99 -3.63
N SER A 122 -9.62 0.85 -2.95
CA SER A 122 -10.93 0.22 -2.81
C SER A 122 -11.17 -0.36 -1.41
N TYR A 123 -12.44 -0.50 -1.04
CA TYR A 123 -12.81 -1.18 0.20
C TYR A 123 -12.60 -2.68 0.04
N PHE A 124 -11.99 -3.31 1.04
CA PHE A 124 -11.83 -4.75 1.07
C PHE A 124 -11.83 -5.25 2.51
N ASN A 125 -12.61 -6.30 2.80
CA ASN A 125 -12.57 -7.00 4.07
C ASN A 125 -11.79 -8.30 3.92
N LEU A 126 -10.63 -8.41 4.58
CA LEU A 126 -9.76 -9.59 4.48
C LEU A 126 -10.43 -10.90 4.92
N LEU A 127 -11.45 -10.83 5.77
CA LEU A 127 -12.20 -12.01 6.24
C LEU A 127 -13.31 -12.46 5.28
N ASP A 128 -13.73 -11.58 4.36
CA ASP A 128 -14.82 -11.87 3.44
C ASP A 128 -14.31 -12.61 2.20
N PHE A 129 -14.60 -13.90 2.14
CA PHE A 129 -14.21 -14.79 1.04
C PHE A 129 -14.80 -14.36 -0.32
N PHE A 130 -16.03 -13.82 -0.34
CA PHE A 130 -16.67 -13.47 -1.61
C PHE A 130 -15.94 -12.32 -2.32
N THR A 131 -15.33 -11.41 -1.55
CA THR A 131 -14.54 -10.32 -2.10
C THR A 131 -13.29 -10.83 -2.85
N TYR A 132 -12.72 -12.00 -2.49
CA TYR A 132 -11.55 -12.58 -3.18
C TYR A 132 -11.87 -13.16 -4.56
N ASN A 133 -13.10 -13.64 -4.79
CA ASN A 133 -13.45 -14.28 -6.07
C ASN A 133 -13.37 -13.31 -7.27
N ASN A 134 -13.54 -12.01 -7.03
CA ASN A 134 -13.39 -10.96 -8.05
C ASN A 134 -11.93 -10.44 -8.19
N PHE A 135 -11.03 -10.92 -7.32
CA PHE A 135 -9.64 -10.50 -7.16
C PHE A 135 -8.59 -11.55 -7.63
N LYS A 136 -9.03 -12.70 -8.18
CA LYS A 136 -8.18 -13.85 -8.53
C LYS A 136 -7.10 -13.55 -9.59
N ASN A 137 -5.89 -14.07 -9.34
CA ASN A 137 -4.70 -14.10 -10.22
C ASN A 137 -4.31 -12.76 -10.84
N LYS A 138 -4.26 -11.70 -10.02
CA LYS A 138 -3.95 -10.33 -10.50
C LYS A 138 -2.59 -9.82 -10.06
N PHE A 139 -1.97 -10.41 -9.03
CA PHE A 139 -0.87 -9.75 -8.33
C PHE A 139 0.42 -10.56 -8.39
N LYS A 140 1.46 -9.95 -8.95
CA LYS A 140 2.83 -10.48 -8.87
C LYS A 140 3.38 -10.37 -7.45
N PHE A 141 2.95 -9.36 -6.69
CA PHE A 141 3.38 -9.10 -5.32
C PHE A 141 2.21 -8.74 -4.42
N ILE A 142 2.23 -9.21 -3.18
CA ILE A 142 1.25 -8.86 -2.15
C ILE A 142 1.97 -8.39 -0.90
N PHE A 143 1.62 -7.19 -0.44
CA PHE A 143 2.04 -6.60 0.82
C PHE A 143 0.90 -6.80 1.82
N LEU A 144 1.12 -7.69 2.80
CA LEU A 144 0.20 -7.96 3.91
C LEU A 144 0.99 -7.82 5.22
N ARG A 145 1.13 -6.58 5.68
CA ARG A 145 2.10 -6.23 6.72
C ARG A 145 1.41 -5.63 7.93
N ASN A 146 1.89 -5.99 9.12
CA ASN A 146 1.44 -5.42 10.39
C ASN A 146 -0.08 -5.53 10.67
N VAL A 147 -0.83 -6.35 9.91
CA VAL A 147 -2.28 -6.51 10.07
C VAL A 147 -2.67 -7.86 10.67
N LEU A 148 -1.91 -8.93 10.40
CA LEU A 148 -2.23 -10.27 10.89
C LEU A 148 -2.19 -10.37 12.43
N ILE A 149 -1.43 -9.49 13.07
CA ILE A 149 -1.33 -9.40 14.54
C ILE A 149 -2.65 -9.03 15.24
N TYR A 150 -3.64 -8.52 14.50
CA TYR A 150 -4.98 -8.19 15.04
C TYR A 150 -5.98 -9.36 14.94
N PHE A 151 -5.61 -10.46 14.29
CA PHE A 151 -6.49 -11.62 14.08
C PHE A 151 -6.08 -12.78 14.99
N ASP A 152 -7.04 -13.63 15.36
CA ASP A 152 -6.73 -14.94 15.93
C ASP A 152 -6.10 -15.86 14.87
N LEU A 153 -5.49 -16.97 15.31
CA LEU A 153 -4.76 -17.88 14.44
C LEU A 153 -5.64 -18.44 13.32
N ASP A 154 -6.89 -18.80 13.63
CA ASP A 154 -7.84 -19.33 12.65
C ASP A 154 -8.17 -18.31 11.57
N SER A 155 -8.45 -17.07 11.97
CA SER A 155 -8.70 -15.96 11.06
C SER A 155 -7.48 -15.63 10.21
N ALA A 156 -6.29 -15.58 10.81
CA ALA A 156 -5.04 -15.32 10.10
C ALA A 156 -4.75 -16.41 9.05
N ASN A 157 -4.92 -17.69 9.41
CA ASN A 157 -4.78 -18.82 8.49
C ASN A 157 -5.77 -18.73 7.34
N LYS A 158 -7.03 -18.37 7.62
CA LYS A 158 -8.06 -18.17 6.58
C LYS A 158 -7.69 -17.04 5.62
N ILE A 159 -7.20 -15.91 6.15
CA ILE A 159 -6.74 -14.77 5.35
C ILE A 159 -5.59 -15.20 4.44
N LEU A 160 -4.57 -15.87 4.98
CA LEU A 160 -3.42 -16.36 4.20
C LEU A 160 -3.84 -17.31 3.08
N LYS A 161 -4.75 -18.25 3.37
CA LYS A 161 -5.29 -19.18 2.37
C LYS A 161 -6.06 -18.46 1.25
N ASN A 162 -6.80 -17.40 1.57
CA ASN A 162 -7.54 -16.65 0.57
C ASN A 162 -6.61 -15.77 -0.27
N ILE A 163 -5.64 -15.10 0.38
CA ILE A 163 -4.66 -14.25 -0.29
C ILE A 163 -3.79 -15.06 -1.26
N SER A 164 -3.37 -16.28 -0.88
CA SER A 164 -2.57 -17.11 -1.78
C SER A 164 -3.30 -17.49 -3.07
N SER A 165 -4.64 -17.49 -3.08
CA SER A 165 -5.43 -17.70 -4.30
C SER A 165 -5.51 -16.49 -5.24
N THR A 166 -4.88 -15.36 -4.88
CA THR A 166 -4.84 -14.13 -5.68
C THR A 166 -3.48 -13.83 -6.32
N LEU A 167 -2.47 -14.64 -5.95
CA LEU A 167 -1.16 -14.68 -6.61
C LEU A 167 -1.24 -15.36 -7.98
#